data_AF-A0A3S0E9W3-F1
#
_entry.id   AF-A0A3S0E9W3-F1
#
_cell.length_a   1.000
_cell.length_b   1.000
_cell.length_c   1.000
_cell.angle_alpha   90.00
_cell.angle_beta   90.00
_cell.angle_gamma   90.00
#
_symmetry.space_group_name_H-M   'P 1'
#
loop_
_entity.id
_entity.type
_entity.pdbx_description
1 polymer ?
#
loop_
_entity_poly.entity_id
_entity_poly.type
_entity_poly.pdbx_seq_one_letter_code
_entity_poly.pdbx_strand_id
1 'polypeptide(L)'
;MSWGSEVEIERKRRINILIWAYAYEFENVSLVSDAKFDAECEKVDILIDTGDEFLDDFFTEDFDPSTGMWIRDFPELKRIKEMYYKHYTEEGRKEAAKARKQNLKKLEELAEQADPL
;
A
#
# COMPACT_ATOMS: atom_id res chain seq x y z
N MET A 1 18.29 -16.42 2.73
CA MET A 1 17.71 -15.80 1.52
C MET A 1 16.73 -14.73 1.98
N SER A 2 17.03 -13.45 1.71
CA SER A 2 16.04 -12.37 1.81
C SER A 2 15.08 -12.49 0.62
N TRP A 3 13.79 -12.32 0.86
CA TRP A 3 12.77 -12.30 -0.20
C TRP A 3 12.86 -11.00 -0.98
N GLY A 4 12.63 -11.08 -2.30
CA GLY A 4 12.54 -9.93 -3.20
C GLY A 4 13.88 -9.39 -3.69
N SER A 5 13.85 -8.74 -4.86
CA SER A 5 14.89 -7.84 -5.35
C SER A 5 14.95 -6.54 -4.53
N GLU A 6 16.02 -5.77 -4.66
CA GLU A 6 16.16 -4.46 -4.00
C GLU A 6 14.97 -3.53 -4.33
N VAL A 7 14.56 -3.51 -5.61
CA VAL A 7 13.39 -2.75 -6.08
C VAL A 7 12.08 -3.21 -5.42
N GLU A 8 11.86 -4.53 -5.28
CA GLU A 8 10.65 -5.04 -4.61
C GLU A 8 10.62 -4.73 -3.12
N ILE A 9 11.79 -4.78 -2.47
CA ILE A 9 11.95 -4.41 -1.06
C ILE A 9 11.64 -2.92 -0.89
N GLU A 10 12.16 -2.06 -1.75
CA GLU A 10 11.96 -0.61 -1.67
C GLU A 10 10.51 -0.21 -1.96
N ARG A 11 9.91 -0.76 -3.02
CA ARG A 11 8.46 -0.59 -3.29
C ARG A 11 7.62 -0.95 -2.07
N LYS A 12 7.91 -2.10 -1.46
CA LYS A 12 7.18 -2.54 -0.26
C LYS A 12 7.37 -1.58 0.91
N ARG A 13 8.59 -1.08 1.12
CA ARG A 13 8.89 -0.09 2.17
C ARG A 13 8.08 1.19 1.95
N ARG A 14 8.19 1.79 0.76
CA ARG A 14 7.47 3.01 0.37
C ARG A 14 5.95 2.86 0.54
N ILE A 15 5.37 1.75 0.08
CA ILE A 15 3.95 1.45 0.28
C ILE A 15 3.57 1.39 1.77
N ASN A 16 4.39 0.74 2.60
CA ASN A 16 4.09 0.62 4.03
C ASN A 16 4.08 1.99 4.72
N ILE A 17 5.11 2.83 4.49
CA ILE A 17 5.19 4.15 5.13
C ILE A 17 4.08 5.08 4.64
N LEU A 18 3.70 5.00 3.36
CA LEU A 18 2.54 5.72 2.80
C LEU A 18 1.25 5.38 3.56
N ILE A 19 0.99 4.09 3.79
CA ILE A 19 -0.20 3.64 4.51
C ILE A 19 -0.16 4.05 5.98
N TRP A 20 1.00 3.94 6.63
CA TRP A 20 1.15 4.29 8.05
C TRP A 20 0.98 5.80 8.27
N ALA A 21 1.62 6.62 7.42
CA ALA A 21 1.45 8.07 7.44
C ALA A 21 -0.01 8.45 7.18
N TYR A 22 -0.67 7.81 6.20
CA TYR A 22 -2.10 8.05 5.93
C TYR A 22 -2.97 7.75 7.14
N ALA A 23 -2.81 6.57 7.75
CA ALA A 23 -3.61 6.15 8.90
C ALA A 23 -3.45 7.12 10.08
N TYR A 24 -2.23 7.60 10.32
CA TYR A 24 -1.94 8.56 11.37
C TYR A 24 -2.55 9.94 11.06
N GLU A 25 -2.25 10.51 9.90
CA GLU A 25 -2.59 11.90 9.55
C GLU A 25 -4.06 12.13 9.22
N PHE A 26 -4.78 11.11 8.72
CA PHE A 26 -6.16 11.25 8.27
C PHE A 26 -7.18 10.50 9.14
N GLU A 27 -6.79 9.39 9.74
CA GLU A 27 -7.71 8.50 10.46
C GLU A 27 -7.46 8.52 11.97
N ASN A 28 -6.39 9.21 12.43
CA ASN A 28 -5.96 9.25 13.83
C ASN A 28 -5.72 7.83 14.41
N VAL A 29 -5.18 6.94 13.56
CA VAL A 29 -4.88 5.55 13.89
C VAL A 29 -3.39 5.29 13.72
N SER A 30 -2.74 4.87 14.81
CA SER A 30 -1.34 4.39 14.78
C SER A 30 -1.32 2.88 14.48
N LEU A 31 -0.91 2.51 13.27
CA LEU A 31 -0.77 1.11 12.84
C LEU A 31 0.55 0.47 13.32
N VAL A 32 1.56 1.29 13.58
CA VAL A 32 2.87 0.94 14.11
C VAL A 32 3.31 2.03 15.08
N SER A 33 4.19 1.70 16.03
CA SER A 33 4.77 2.71 16.94
C SER A 33 5.64 3.71 16.18
N ASP A 34 5.72 4.94 16.68
CA ASP A 34 6.55 6.03 16.12
C ASP A 34 8.00 5.58 15.84
N ALA A 35 8.67 4.97 16.83
CA ALA A 35 10.04 4.48 16.65
C ALA A 35 10.22 3.46 15.51
N LYS A 36 9.16 2.71 15.16
CA LYS A 36 9.18 1.78 14.02
C LYS A 36 8.93 2.51 12.72
N PHE A 37 8.05 3.51 12.72
CA PHE A 37 7.82 4.37 11.57
C PHE A 37 9.12 5.12 11.20
N ASP A 38 9.73 5.79 12.18
CA ASP A 38 10.98 6.54 12.01
C ASP A 38 12.08 5.67 11.43
N ALA A 39 12.30 4.48 12.03
CA ALA A 39 13.31 3.54 11.58
C ALA A 39 13.05 2.97 10.17
N GLU A 40 11.81 2.96 9.67
CA GLU A 40 11.53 2.55 8.29
C GLU A 40 11.66 3.72 7.31
N CYS A 41 11.29 4.94 7.70
CA CYS A 41 11.54 6.15 6.93
C CYS A 41 13.04 6.38 6.69
N GLU A 42 13.89 6.17 7.70
CA GLU A 42 15.36 6.27 7.57
C GLU A 42 15.97 5.27 6.58
N LYS A 43 15.26 4.18 6.27
CA LYS A 43 15.74 3.15 5.34
C LYS A 43 15.34 3.41 3.90
N VAL A 44 14.44 4.36 3.64
CA VAL A 44 14.00 4.71 2.28
C VAL A 44 15.21 5.11 1.46
N ASP A 45 15.37 4.50 0.30
CA ASP A 45 16.45 4.82 -0.64
C ASP A 45 15.84 5.45 -1.88
N ILE A 46 15.96 6.77 -1.97
CA ILE A 46 15.43 7.58 -3.08
C ILE A 46 16.23 7.38 -4.38
N LEU A 47 17.40 6.73 -4.33
CA LEU A 47 18.21 6.45 -5.51
C LEU A 47 17.78 5.17 -6.24
N ILE A 48 16.91 4.35 -5.62
CA ILE A 48 16.36 3.16 -6.25
C ILE A 48 15.18 3.57 -7.13
N ASP A 49 15.36 3.40 -8.44
CA ASP A 49 14.29 3.47 -9.46
C ASP A 49 13.30 2.33 -9.22
N THR A 50 12.05 2.69 -8.92
CA THR A 50 10.98 1.74 -8.70
C THR A 50 10.13 1.49 -9.94
N GLY A 51 10.52 2.00 -11.10
CA GLY A 51 9.85 1.85 -12.38
C GLY A 51 8.55 2.64 -12.48
N ASP A 52 8.34 3.61 -11.60
CA ASP A 52 7.22 4.56 -11.60
C ASP A 52 7.78 5.97 -11.36
N GLU A 53 8.22 6.61 -12.46
CA GLU A 53 8.93 7.89 -12.47
C GLU A 53 8.20 8.96 -11.65
N PHE A 54 6.88 9.05 -11.76
CA PHE A 54 6.09 10.05 -11.06
C PHE A 54 6.05 9.83 -9.54
N LEU A 55 6.05 8.57 -9.10
CA LEU A 55 6.13 8.25 -7.67
C LEU A 55 7.56 8.37 -7.14
N ASP A 56 8.56 8.02 -7.95
CA ASP A 56 9.97 8.18 -7.62
C ASP A 56 10.34 9.66 -7.44
N ASP A 57 9.82 10.54 -8.29
CA ASP A 57 9.97 11.99 -8.18
C ASP A 57 9.37 12.51 -6.86
N PHE A 58 8.16 12.10 -6.49
CA PHE A 58 7.55 12.46 -5.21
C PHE A 58 8.45 12.10 -4.02
N PHE A 59 9.04 10.89 -4.03
CA PHE A 59 9.96 10.46 -2.96
C PHE A 59 11.27 11.25 -2.96
N THR A 60 11.65 11.85 -4.08
CA THR A 60 12.86 12.68 -4.17
C THR A 60 12.59 14.12 -3.75
N GLU A 61 11.43 14.66 -4.10
CA GLU A 61 11.11 16.09 -3.95
C GLU A 61 10.36 16.43 -2.65
N ASP A 62 9.45 15.56 -2.20
CA ASP A 62 8.50 15.88 -1.13
C ASP A 62 8.66 15.03 0.13
N PHE A 63 9.24 13.83 0.02
CA PHE A 63 9.40 12.93 1.16
C PHE A 63 10.42 13.48 2.17
N ASP A 64 9.98 13.60 3.43
CA ASP A 64 10.83 13.95 4.56
C ASP A 64 10.68 12.88 5.66
N PRO A 65 11.75 12.14 6.01
CA PRO A 65 11.68 11.08 7.01
C PRO A 65 11.40 11.58 8.44
N SER A 66 11.52 12.88 8.71
CA SER A 66 11.29 13.49 10.02
C SER A 66 9.84 13.81 10.34
N THR A 67 8.92 13.62 9.38
CA THR A 67 7.49 13.93 9.55
C THR A 67 6.62 12.98 8.71
N GLY A 68 5.32 12.93 9.01
CA GLY A 68 4.32 12.24 8.19
C GLY A 68 3.56 13.17 7.25
N MET A 69 3.73 14.50 7.35
CA MET A 69 2.84 15.47 6.69
C MET A 69 2.85 15.40 5.16
N TRP A 70 3.96 14.98 4.54
CA TRP A 70 4.11 14.84 3.09
C TRP A 70 3.04 13.94 2.46
N ILE A 71 2.43 13.02 3.23
CA ILE A 71 1.34 12.17 2.73
C ILE A 71 0.13 12.98 2.25
N ARG A 72 -0.06 14.22 2.74
CA ARG A 72 -1.18 15.07 2.33
C ARG A 72 -1.12 15.47 0.85
N ASP A 73 0.08 15.55 0.30
CA ASP A 73 0.33 15.96 -1.08
C ASP A 73 0.64 14.75 -1.99
N PHE A 74 0.54 13.53 -1.46
CA PHE A 74 0.83 12.31 -2.22
C PHE A 74 -0.09 12.20 -3.46
N PRO A 75 0.45 12.07 -4.68
CA PRO A 75 -0.36 12.16 -5.90
C PRO A 75 -1.43 11.09 -6.02
N GLU A 76 -1.19 9.91 -5.46
CA GLU A 76 -2.12 8.79 -5.46
C GLU A 76 -2.80 8.56 -4.10
N LEU A 77 -3.04 9.62 -3.32
CA LEU A 77 -3.63 9.55 -1.98
C LEU A 77 -4.92 8.70 -1.93
N LYS A 78 -5.75 8.79 -2.98
CA LYS A 78 -6.97 7.97 -3.09
C LYS A 78 -6.67 6.47 -3.08
N ARG A 79 -5.63 6.02 -3.79
CA ARG A 79 -5.22 4.60 -3.81
C ARG A 79 -4.75 4.15 -2.44
N ILE A 80 -3.99 4.99 -1.71
CA ILE A 80 -3.56 4.69 -0.34
C ILE A 80 -4.76 4.58 0.60
N LYS A 81 -5.73 5.50 0.50
CA LYS A 81 -6.98 5.43 1.25
C LYS A 81 -7.74 4.12 0.99
N GLU A 82 -7.88 3.73 -0.26
CA GLU A 82 -8.55 2.47 -0.64
C GLU A 82 -7.81 1.25 -0.07
N MET A 83 -6.48 1.23 -0.14
CA MET A 83 -5.66 0.17 0.45
C MET A 83 -5.80 0.11 1.97
N TYR A 84 -5.71 1.25 2.65
CA TYR A 84 -5.94 1.36 4.09
C TYR A 84 -7.31 0.80 4.46
N TYR A 85 -8.37 1.30 3.82
CA TYR A 85 -9.75 0.87 4.08
C TYR A 85 -9.89 -0.64 3.93
N LYS A 86 -9.46 -1.18 2.78
CA LYS A 86 -9.60 -2.61 2.45
C LYS A 86 -8.87 -3.53 3.43
N HIS A 87 -7.70 -3.13 3.92
CA HIS A 87 -6.82 -4.02 4.68
C HIS A 87 -6.84 -3.80 6.20
N TYR A 88 -7.18 -2.59 6.66
CA TYR A 88 -7.00 -2.19 8.05
C TYR A 88 -8.31 -1.84 8.76
N THR A 89 -9.42 -1.68 8.04
CA THR A 89 -10.75 -1.52 8.66
C THR A 89 -11.50 -2.86 8.75
N GLU A 90 -12.47 -2.97 9.67
CA GLU A 90 -13.30 -4.17 9.76
C GLU A 90 -14.25 -4.27 8.57
N GLU A 91 -14.87 -3.15 8.21
CA GLU A 91 -15.80 -2.99 7.10
C GLU A 91 -15.12 -3.36 5.78
N GLY A 92 -13.98 -2.77 5.48
CA GLY A 92 -13.25 -3.04 4.24
C GLY A 92 -12.79 -4.49 4.12
N ARG A 93 -12.40 -5.14 5.23
CA ARG A 93 -12.07 -6.56 5.23
C ARG A 93 -13.30 -7.45 4.96
N LYS A 94 -14.46 -7.13 5.55
CA LYS A 94 -15.73 -7.84 5.29
C LYS A 94 -16.16 -7.70 3.82
N GLU A 95 -16.07 -6.50 3.27
CA GLU A 95 -16.39 -6.25 1.87
C GLU A 95 -15.45 -6.97 0.91
N ALA A 96 -14.13 -6.92 1.16
CA ALA A 96 -13.15 -7.64 0.36
C ALA A 96 -13.36 -9.16 0.41
N ALA A 97 -13.71 -9.71 1.57
CA ALA A 97 -14.03 -11.13 1.73
C ALA A 97 -15.30 -11.51 0.94
N LYS A 98 -16.34 -10.67 0.99
CA LYS A 98 -17.57 -10.85 0.22
C LYS A 98 -17.30 -10.82 -1.28
N ALA A 99 -16.55 -9.83 -1.77
CA ALA A 99 -16.17 -9.70 -3.17
C ALA A 99 -15.35 -10.91 -3.66
N ARG A 100 -14.39 -11.38 -2.85
CA ARG A 100 -13.60 -12.58 -3.18
C ARG A 100 -14.48 -13.82 -3.30
N LYS A 101 -15.45 -14.01 -2.40
CA LYS A 101 -16.41 -15.12 -2.46
C LYS A 101 -17.30 -15.06 -3.71
N GLN A 102 -17.75 -13.86 -4.09
CA GLN A 102 -18.54 -13.65 -5.31
C GLN A 102 -17.72 -13.91 -6.58
N ASN A 103 -16.48 -13.44 -6.64
CA ASN A 103 -15.59 -13.68 -7.77
C ASN A 103 -15.26 -15.16 -7.92
N LEU A 104 -15.02 -15.89 -6.82
CA LEU A 104 -14.79 -17.32 -6.86
C LEU A 104 -16.01 -18.06 -7.44
N LYS A 105 -17.21 -17.76 -6.96
CA LYS A 105 -18.46 -18.34 -7.48
C LYS A 105 -18.63 -18.07 -8.97
N LYS A 106 -18.35 -16.84 -9.42
CA LYS A 106 -18.43 -16.48 -10.84
C LYS A 106 -17.40 -17.23 -11.68
N LEU A 107 -16.18 -17.45 -11.16
CA LEU A 107 -15.14 -18.22 -11.85
C LEU A 107 -15.51 -19.71 -11.95
N GLU A 108 -16.10 -20.28 -10.90
CA GLU A 108 -16.64 -21.65 -10.90
C GLU A 108 -17.75 -21.79 -11.96
N GLU A 109 -18.73 -20.88 -11.98
CA GLU A 109 -19.81 -20.87 -12.99
C GLU A 109 -19.28 -20.71 -14.42
N LEU A 110 -18.23 -19.89 -14.62
CA LEU A 110 -17.58 -19.74 -15.93
C LEU A 110 -16.81 -20.99 -16.35
N ALA A 111 -16.15 -21.67 -15.41
CA ALA A 111 -15.44 -22.92 -15.68
C ALA A 111 -16.42 -24.04 -16.06
N GLU A 112 -17.57 -24.13 -15.41
CA GLU A 112 -18.63 -25.08 -15.76
C GLU A 112 -19.24 -24.80 -17.15
N GLN A 113 -19.31 -23.54 -17.58
CA GLN A 113 -19.81 -23.16 -18.91
C GLN A 113 -18.75 -23.27 -20.01
N ALA A 114 -17.47 -23.25 -19.65
CA ALA A 114 -16.34 -23.32 -20.59
C ALA A 114 -15.92 -24.75 -20.95
N ASP A 115 -16.64 -25.78 -20.47
CA ASP A 115 -16.45 -27.18 -20.84
C ASP A 115 -17.55 -27.68 -21.81
N PRO A 116 -17.60 -27.22 -23.09
CA PRO A 116 -18.35 -27.90 -24.12
C PRO A 116 -17.48 -29.01 -24.74
N LEU A 117 -17.87 -30.27 -24.49
CA LEU A 117 -17.59 -31.49 -25.27
C LEU A 117 -16.27 -31.56 -26.07
#